data_AF-A0A6H1NDF7-F1
#
_entry.id   AF-A0A6H1NDF7-F1
#
_cell.length_a   1.000
_cell.length_b   1.000
_cell.length_c   1.000
_cell.angle_alpha   90.00
_cell.angle_beta   90.00
_cell.angle_gamma   90.00
#
_symmetry.space_group_name_H-M   'P 1'
#
loop_
_entity.id
_entity.type
_entity.pdbx_description
1 polymer ?
#
loop_
_entity_poly.entity_id
_entity_poly.type
_entity_poly.pdbx_seq_one_letter_code
_entity_poly.pdbx_strand_id
1 'polypeptide(L)'
;MPLPGGTLLEHLGRVRRLLIGRDRPVVFPDRFTGHERIPADDGLRAFLEITAADELDVLAHNEELAERYCPALYRLLAEAGDLLSAPARDACARQLGPHTALPDH
;
A
#
# COMPACT_ATOMS: atom_id res chain seq x y z
N MET A 1 -5.19 24.87 0.10
CA MET A 1 -4.64 23.70 -0.63
C MET A 1 -4.95 22.49 0.24
N PRO A 2 -5.78 21.53 -0.21
CA PRO A 2 -6.18 20.43 0.67
C PRO A 2 -4.95 19.57 1.00
N LEU A 3 -4.81 19.22 2.29
CA LEU A 3 -3.83 18.24 2.76
C LEU A 3 -4.12 16.88 2.09
N PRO A 4 -3.08 16.11 1.73
CA PRO A 4 -3.15 14.86 0.95
C PRO A 4 -3.71 13.67 1.75
N GLY A 5 -4.79 13.85 2.52
CA GLY A 5 -5.50 12.74 3.15
C GLY A 5 -6.38 11.95 2.16
N GLY A 6 -6.75 12.56 1.02
CA GLY A 6 -7.55 11.92 -0.02
C GLY A 6 -6.78 10.92 -0.89
N THR A 7 -5.47 11.11 -1.04
CA THR A 7 -4.62 10.23 -1.88
C THR A 7 -4.37 8.89 -1.22
N LEU A 8 -4.17 8.85 0.11
CA LEU A 8 -3.88 7.61 0.83
C LEU A 8 -4.99 6.58 0.68
N LEU A 9 -6.25 6.97 0.95
CA LEU A 9 -7.40 6.05 0.83
C LEU A 9 -7.64 5.60 -0.61
N GLU A 10 -7.49 6.51 -1.59
CA GLU A 10 -7.58 6.14 -3.00
C GLU A 10 -6.44 5.23 -3.45
N HIS A 11 -5.24 5.46 -2.91
CA HIS A 11 -4.05 4.67 -3.17
C HIS A 11 -4.19 3.27 -2.56
N LEU A 12 -4.54 3.17 -1.27
CA LEU A 12 -4.89 1.94 -0.58
C LEU A 12 -6.03 1.20 -1.30
N GLY A 13 -7.03 1.91 -1.83
CA GLY A 13 -8.11 1.34 -2.63
C GLY A 13 -7.64 0.78 -3.98
N ARG A 14 -6.63 1.38 -4.61
CA ARG A 14 -5.96 0.81 -5.80
C ARG A 14 -5.15 -0.43 -5.42
N VAL A 15 -4.36 -0.37 -4.36
CA VAL A 15 -3.57 -1.52 -3.88
C VAL A 15 -4.47 -2.68 -3.50
N ARG A 16 -5.58 -2.43 -2.81
CA ARG A 16 -6.55 -3.47 -2.44
C ARG A 16 -7.18 -4.12 -3.66
N ARG A 17 -7.46 -3.36 -4.73
CA ARG A 17 -7.91 -3.94 -6.01
C ARG A 17 -6.85 -4.82 -6.65
N LEU A 18 -5.57 -4.47 -6.53
CA LEU A 18 -4.47 -5.33 -6.99
C LEU A 18 -4.45 -6.67 -6.27
N LEU A 19 -4.69 -6.65 -4.96
CA LEU A 19 -4.64 -7.83 -4.10
C LEU A 19 -5.88 -8.72 -4.22
N ILE A 20 -7.08 -8.14 -4.34
CA ILE A 20 -8.33 -8.89 -4.53
C ILE A 20 -8.42 -9.47 -5.95
N GLY A 21 -7.75 -8.83 -6.92
CA GLY A 21 -7.70 -9.27 -8.31
C GLY A 21 -6.78 -10.44 -8.60
N ARG A 22 -6.26 -11.21 -7.63
CA ARG A 22 -5.29 -12.29 -7.95
C ARG A 22 -5.79 -13.35 -8.95
N ASP A 23 -7.11 -13.50 -9.11
CA ASP A 23 -7.72 -14.39 -10.10
C ASP A 23 -8.00 -13.71 -11.46
N ARG A 24 -7.82 -12.38 -11.56
CA ARG A 24 -8.08 -11.57 -12.76
C ARG A 24 -7.06 -10.46 -12.96
N PRO A 25 -6.42 -10.35 -14.14
CA PRO A 25 -5.39 -9.35 -14.38
C PRO A 25 -5.88 -7.94 -14.06
N VAL A 26 -5.13 -7.22 -13.24
CA VAL A 26 -5.49 -5.87 -12.81
C VAL A 26 -5.08 -4.88 -13.89
N VAL A 27 -6.05 -4.11 -14.36
CA VAL A 27 -5.86 -3.14 -15.42
C VAL A 27 -5.52 -1.77 -14.83
N PHE A 28 -4.40 -1.21 -15.25
CA PHE A 28 -3.98 0.14 -14.90
C PHE A 28 -4.30 1.09 -16.05
N PRO A 29 -5.19 2.07 -15.84
CA PRO A 29 -5.38 3.13 -16.82
C PRO A 29 -4.18 4.07 -16.79
N ASP A 30 -3.44 4.12 -17.90
CA ASP A 30 -2.41 5.12 -18.15
C ASP A 30 -3.08 6.46 -18.47
N ARG A 31 -3.02 7.39 -17.52
CA ARG A 31 -3.70 8.68 -17.64
C ARG A 31 -3.01 9.66 -18.60
N PHE A 32 -1.78 9.36 -19.01
CA PHE A 32 -1.01 10.22 -19.90
C PHE A 32 -1.28 9.89 -21.37
N THR A 33 -1.58 8.63 -21.64
CA THR A 33 -1.78 8.11 -23.00
C THR A 33 -3.22 7.65 -23.24
N GLY A 34 -4.02 7.48 -22.18
CA GLY A 34 -5.39 6.98 -22.25
C GLY A 34 -5.50 5.46 -22.45
N HIS A 35 -4.37 4.74 -22.50
CA HIS A 35 -4.35 3.30 -22.70
C HIS A 35 -4.48 2.53 -21.39
N GLU A 36 -4.98 1.30 -21.49
CA GLU A 36 -5.02 0.34 -20.40
C GLU A 36 -3.79 -0.56 -20.44
N ARG A 37 -3.15 -0.79 -19.29
CA ARG A 37 -1.96 -1.63 -19.18
C ARG A 37 -2.12 -2.66 -18.08
N ILE A 38 -1.76 -3.91 -18.38
CA ILE A 38 -1.64 -4.97 -17.38
C ILE A 38 -0.15 -5.13 -17.09
N PRO A 39 0.33 -4.78 -15.88
CA PRO A 39 1.72 -4.95 -15.54
C PRO A 39 2.05 -6.44 -15.40
N ALA A 40 3.28 -6.81 -15.80
CA ALA A 40 3.86 -8.10 -15.43
C ALA A 40 4.11 -8.16 -13.92
N ASP A 41 4.26 -9.37 -13.37
CA ASP A 41 4.46 -9.59 -11.93
C ASP A 41 5.62 -8.78 -11.33
N ASP A 42 6.76 -8.66 -12.04
CA ASP A 42 7.88 -7.82 -11.60
C ASP A 42 7.52 -6.33 -11.51
N GLY A 43 6.71 -5.84 -12.46
CA GLY A 43 6.21 -4.47 -12.43
C GLY A 43 5.23 -4.23 -11.29
N LEU A 44 4.40 -5.23 -10.98
CA LEU A 44 3.48 -5.19 -9.85
C LEU A 44 4.24 -5.20 -8.51
N ARG A 45 5.27 -6.05 -8.38
CA ARG A 45 6.16 -6.09 -7.21
C ARG A 45 6.86 -4.75 -7.01
N ALA A 46 7.49 -4.21 -8.06
CA ALA A 46 8.15 -2.91 -7.99
C ALA A 46 7.18 -1.79 -7.58
N PHE A 47 5.96 -1.81 -8.13
CA PHE A 47 4.91 -0.86 -7.76
C PHE A 47 4.50 -1.00 -6.29
N LEU A 48 4.28 -2.21 -5.79
CA LEU A 48 3.91 -2.44 -4.40
C LEU A 48 5.02 -2.04 -3.43
N GLU A 49 6.28 -2.29 -3.79
CA GLU A 49 7.43 -1.93 -2.94
C GLU A 49 7.63 -0.43 -2.84
N ILE A 50 7.56 0.31 -3.95
CA ILE A 50 7.67 1.77 -3.92
C ILE A 50 6.49 2.39 -3.16
N THR A 51 5.28 1.88 -3.41
CA THR A 51 4.08 2.24 -2.62
C THR A 51 4.32 2.01 -1.13
N ALA A 52 4.78 0.82 -0.73
CA ALA A 52 5.00 0.54 0.68
C ALA A 52 6.02 1.51 1.28
N ALA A 53 7.13 1.78 0.59
CA ALA A 53 8.14 2.72 1.06
C ALA A 53 7.61 4.16 1.22
N ASP A 54 6.86 4.66 0.22
CA ASP A 54 6.25 6.00 0.28
C ASP A 54 5.28 6.13 1.46
N GLU A 55 4.39 5.15 1.66
CA GLU A 55 3.40 5.23 2.73
C GLU A 55 4.03 5.03 4.12
N LEU A 56 5.05 4.17 4.23
CA LEU A 56 5.83 4.03 5.46
C LEU A 56 6.51 5.35 5.85
N ASP A 57 7.10 6.06 4.89
CA ASP A 57 7.73 7.36 5.13
C ASP A 57 6.70 8.40 5.60
N VAL A 58 5.54 8.48 4.93
CA VAL A 58 4.48 9.41 5.33
C VAL A 58 4.00 9.15 6.77
N LEU A 59 3.79 7.89 7.13
CA LEU A 59 3.29 7.51 8.47
C LEU A 59 4.38 7.68 9.53
N ALA A 60 5.66 7.46 9.21
CA ALA A 60 6.76 7.74 10.13
C ALA A 60 6.88 9.22 10.49
N HIS A 61 6.46 10.12 9.60
CA HIS A 61 6.51 11.57 9.81
C HIS A 61 5.19 12.17 10.33
N ASN A 62 4.09 11.39 10.44
CA ASN A 62 2.78 11.90 10.83
C ASN A 62 2.04 10.93 11.78
N GLU A 63 2.16 11.17 13.09
CA GLU A 63 1.58 10.30 14.13
C GLU A 63 0.05 10.17 14.04
N GLU A 64 -0.67 11.26 13.75
CA GLU A 64 -2.14 11.22 13.59
C GLU A 64 -2.57 10.30 12.43
N LEU A 65 -1.82 10.31 11.32
CA LEU A 65 -2.07 9.42 10.20
C LEU A 65 -1.67 7.99 10.53
N ALA A 66 -0.56 7.79 11.27
CA ALA A 66 -0.10 6.49 11.71
C ALA A 66 -1.16 5.77 12.55
N GLU A 67 -1.69 6.42 13.58
CA GLU A 67 -2.76 5.85 14.42
C GLU A 67 -3.98 5.45 13.59
N ARG A 68 -4.35 6.28 12.60
CA ARG A 68 -5.56 6.07 11.80
C ARG A 68 -5.40 4.99 10.73
N TYR A 69 -4.23 4.89 10.09
CA TYR A 69 -4.07 4.14 8.85
C TYR A 69 -3.11 2.95 8.95
N CYS A 70 -2.20 2.91 9.93
CA CYS A 70 -1.26 1.78 10.10
C CYS A 70 -1.98 0.41 10.18
N PRO A 71 -3.07 0.22 10.95
CA PRO A 71 -3.72 -1.09 11.05
C PRO A 71 -4.30 -1.58 9.72
N ALA A 72 -4.83 -0.67 8.91
CA ALA A 72 -5.41 -0.99 7.60
C ALA A 72 -4.31 -1.27 6.57
N LEU A 73 -3.25 -0.46 6.56
CA LEU A 73 -2.10 -0.65 5.66
C LEU A 73 -1.33 -1.93 6.00
N TYR A 74 -1.18 -2.28 7.28
CA TYR A 74 -0.53 -3.52 7.69
C TYR A 74 -1.27 -4.76 7.18
N ARG A 75 -2.61 -4.80 7.33
CA ARG A 75 -3.42 -5.91 6.80
C ARG A 75 -3.30 -6.04 5.29
N LEU A 76 -3.38 -4.92 4.58
CA LEU A 76 -3.24 -4.86 3.13
C LEU A 76 -1.87 -5.41 2.66
N LEU A 77 -0.79 -4.97 3.27
CA LEU A 77 0.56 -5.40 2.89
C LEU A 77 0.84 -6.85 3.32
N ALA A 78 0.23 -7.33 4.41
CA ALA A 78 0.27 -8.74 4.78
C ALA A 78 -0.45 -9.62 3.74
N GLU A 79 -1.61 -9.19 3.21
CA GLU A 79 -2.32 -9.86 2.11
C GLU A 79 -1.50 -9.88 0.80
N ALA A 80 -0.62 -8.89 0.62
CA ALA A 80 0.30 -8.83 -0.51
C ALA A 80 1.34 -9.96 -0.50
N GLY A 81 1.67 -10.54 0.67
CA GLY A 81 2.46 -11.76 0.77
C GLY A 81 3.74 -11.72 -0.08
N ASP A 82 3.90 -12.68 -0.98
CA ASP A 82 5.10 -12.84 -1.81
C ASP A 82 5.21 -11.85 -2.98
N LEU A 83 4.21 -10.98 -3.19
CA LEU A 83 4.36 -9.84 -4.10
C LEU A 83 5.29 -8.77 -3.54
N LEU A 84 5.54 -8.78 -2.23
CA LEU A 84 6.56 -7.96 -1.59
C LEU A 84 7.81 -8.81 -1.38
N SER A 85 8.98 -8.25 -1.71
CA SER A 85 10.23 -8.87 -1.31
C SER A 85 10.33 -9.02 0.22
N ALA A 86 11.13 -9.98 0.66
CA ALA A 86 11.42 -10.21 2.07
C ALA A 86 11.82 -8.91 2.82
N PRO A 87 12.74 -8.06 2.33
CA PRO A 87 13.09 -6.80 3.01
C PRO A 87 11.92 -5.82 3.10
N ALA A 88 11.06 -5.74 2.08
CA ALA A 88 9.87 -4.89 2.13
C ALA A 88 8.88 -5.36 3.20
N ARG A 89 8.64 -6.68 3.29
CA ARG A 89 7.79 -7.27 4.34
C ARG A 89 8.33 -7.01 5.74
N ASP A 90 9.65 -7.17 5.93
CA ASP A 90 10.30 -6.90 7.22
C ASP A 90 10.13 -5.43 7.64
N ALA A 91 10.39 -4.49 6.73
CA ALA A 91 10.19 -3.06 6.99
C ALA A 91 8.74 -2.74 7.40
N CYS A 92 7.75 -3.32 6.71
CA CYS A 92 6.34 -3.17 7.05
C CYS A 92 6.02 -3.72 8.44
N ALA A 93 6.53 -4.91 8.77
CA ALA A 93 6.30 -5.51 10.09
C ALA A 93 6.93 -4.69 11.22
N ARG A 94 8.16 -4.19 11.03
CA ARG A 94 8.84 -3.38 12.04
C ARG A 94 8.19 -2.03 12.27
N GLN A 95 7.74 -1.36 11.21
CA GLN A 95 7.23 0.02 11.31
C GLN A 95 5.72 0.08 11.56
N LEU A 96 4.92 -0.82 10.97
CA LEU A 96 3.46 -0.79 11.14
C LEU A 96 3.00 -1.68 12.29
N GLY A 97 3.69 -2.79 12.55
CA GLY A 97 3.34 -3.77 13.59
C GLY A 97 3.06 -3.15 14.96
N PRO A 98 3.91 -2.25 15.49
CA PRO A 98 3.68 -1.59 16.77
C PRO A 98 2.37 -0.81 16.86
N HIS A 99 1.93 -0.19 15.76
CA HIS A 99 0.68 0.58 15.70
C HIS A 99 -0.57 -0.30 15.53
N THR A 100 -0.40 -1.59 15.25
CA THR A 100 -1.52 -2.54 15.16
C THR A 100 -1.92 -3.11 16.53
N ALA A 101 -1.03 -3.00 17.52
CA ALA A 101 -1.21 -3.51 18.87
C ALA A 101 -1.76 -2.46 19.86
N LEU A 102 -2.11 -1.25 19.41
CA LEU A 102 -2.72 -0.26 20.29
C LEU A 102 -4.14 -0.72 20.71
N PRO A 103 -4.47 -0.70 22.02
CA PRO A 103 -5.73 -1.20 22.55
C PRO A 103 -6.91 -0.25 22.23
N ASP A 104 -8.11 -0.83 22.15
CA ASP A 104 -9.39 -0.12 22.17
C ASP A 104 -9.40 0.94 23.28
N HIS A 105 -9.56 2.21 22.90
CA HIS A 105 -9.82 3.33 23.80
C HIS A 105 -11.26 3.30 24.31
#